data_AF-Q65N31-F1
#
_entry.id   AF-Q65N31-F1
#
_cell.length_a   1.000
_cell.length_b   1.000
_cell.length_c   1.000
_cell.angle_alpha   90.00
_cell.angle_beta   90.00
_cell.angle_gamma   90.00
#
_symmetry.space_group_name_H-M   'P 1'
#
loop_
_entity.id
_entity.type
_entity.pdbx_description
1 polymer ?
#
loop_
_entity_poly.entity_id
_entity_poly.type
_entity_poly.pdbx_seq_one_letter_code
_entity_poly.pdbx_strand_id
1 'polypeptide(L)'
;MAKKTIRLLMPQWQGGNNPNYSFGAELLAWLAPENDQPLIHVPVQPYDGTPLENENGINGRKQLLEQLEAAQHIIHAHKPDRIVMFGGDCLVEQAPFAYLNERYGGDLGLIWIDAHSDLVRYAGYDNGHTLPLGNLLGEGDEEFAKHVKIPLKPENVFIAGLAAPTEEETKVISNELQRQGIAPTEPDTEVIQRLGIRTAGTKKLMTSTEPIKEWIKESNIKYLAIHLDLDVLDPKAFRSLLFANPEAPVNFSPEGTMQMPYLLHLLKELSSETDVVGLGITEHLPWDSIHLKKLLSEIPILTQ
;
A
#
# COMPACT_ATOMS: atom_id res chain seq x y z
N MET A 1 -23.13 13.10 16.41
CA MET A 1 -22.20 14.12 15.90
C MET A 1 -21.76 13.69 14.50
N ALA A 2 -21.45 14.63 13.61
CA ALA A 2 -20.90 14.28 12.29
C ALA A 2 -19.53 13.59 12.47
N LYS A 3 -19.27 12.51 11.71
CA LYS A 3 -17.98 11.81 11.73
C LYS A 3 -16.91 12.73 11.12
N LYS A 4 -15.79 12.92 11.83
CA LYS A 4 -14.65 13.71 11.37
C LYS A 4 -13.78 12.89 10.41
N THR A 5 -13.75 13.27 9.14
CA THR A 5 -12.81 12.71 8.16
C THR A 5 -11.65 13.68 7.93
N ILE A 6 -10.43 13.16 7.87
CA ILE A 6 -9.27 13.90 7.34
C ILE A 6 -8.73 13.21 6.09
N ARG A 7 -8.10 13.99 5.23
CA ARG A 7 -7.31 13.51 4.09
C ARG A 7 -5.84 13.72 4.42
N LEU A 8 -5.01 12.71 4.21
CA LEU A 8 -3.56 12.77 4.36
C LEU A 8 -2.92 12.67 2.98
N LEU A 9 -1.97 13.55 2.70
CA LEU A 9 -1.03 13.39 1.58
C LEU A 9 0.33 13.06 2.18
N MET A 10 0.82 11.85 1.89
CA MET A 10 2.11 11.38 2.37
C MET A 10 2.93 10.91 1.16
N PRO A 11 3.70 11.82 0.53
CA PRO A 11 4.45 11.53 -0.69
C PRO A 11 5.73 10.73 -0.43
N GLN A 12 5.66 9.71 0.43
CA GLN A 12 6.76 8.83 0.80
C GLN A 12 7.24 8.04 -0.43
N TRP A 13 8.54 8.01 -0.63
CA TRP A 13 9.14 7.32 -1.78
C TRP A 13 10.22 6.33 -1.35
N GLN A 14 10.65 6.41 -0.10
CA GLN A 14 11.75 5.65 0.46
C GLN A 14 11.38 4.19 0.67
N GLY A 15 10.11 3.87 0.95
CA GLY A 15 9.67 2.51 1.26
C GLY A 15 9.78 1.62 0.03
N GLY A 16 9.45 2.14 -1.16
CA GLY A 16 9.69 1.46 -2.43
C GLY A 16 11.03 1.83 -3.11
N ASN A 17 11.87 2.63 -2.45
CA ASN A 17 13.15 3.15 -2.95
C ASN A 17 13.07 3.72 -4.39
N ASN A 18 12.01 4.50 -4.66
CA ASN A 18 11.76 5.07 -5.98
C ASN A 18 11.19 6.50 -5.85
N PRO A 19 11.99 7.54 -6.08
CA PRO A 19 11.60 8.95 -5.91
C PRO A 19 10.30 9.37 -6.63
N ASN A 20 9.90 8.64 -7.66
CA ASN A 20 8.72 8.95 -8.46
C ASN A 20 7.40 8.77 -7.71
N TYR A 21 7.36 7.96 -6.64
CA TYR A 21 6.16 7.83 -5.79
C TYR A 21 5.70 9.16 -5.20
N SER A 22 6.64 10.06 -4.89
CA SER A 22 6.32 11.39 -4.36
C SER A 22 5.38 12.15 -5.29
N PHE A 23 5.65 12.15 -6.59
CA PHE A 23 4.79 12.82 -7.57
C PHE A 23 3.50 12.05 -7.84
N GLY A 24 3.55 10.71 -7.77
CA GLY A 24 2.36 9.87 -7.84
C GLY A 24 1.32 10.22 -6.77
N ALA A 25 1.76 10.37 -5.52
CA ALA A 25 0.94 10.76 -4.38
C ALA A 25 0.32 12.17 -4.56
N GLU A 26 1.13 13.14 -4.99
CA GLU A 26 0.65 14.49 -5.30
C GLU A 26 -0.43 14.46 -6.39
N LEU A 27 -0.22 13.66 -7.44
CA LEU A 27 -1.18 13.53 -8.53
C LEU A 27 -2.48 12.83 -8.08
N LEU A 28 -2.41 11.83 -7.19
CA LEU A 28 -3.60 11.21 -6.58
C LEU A 28 -4.42 12.25 -5.81
N ALA A 29 -3.76 13.05 -4.96
CA ALA A 29 -4.43 14.09 -4.20
C ALA A 29 -5.07 15.17 -5.10
N TRP A 30 -4.40 15.52 -6.22
CA TRP A 30 -4.93 16.47 -7.20
C TRP A 30 -6.12 15.91 -8.00
N LEU A 31 -6.11 14.63 -8.37
CA LEU A 31 -7.19 13.97 -9.08
C LEU A 31 -8.43 13.70 -8.20
N ALA A 32 -8.24 13.64 -6.89
CA ALA A 32 -9.31 13.33 -5.95
C ALA A 32 -10.40 14.41 -5.96
N PRO A 33 -11.69 14.05 -5.81
CA PRO A 33 -12.78 15.03 -5.77
C PRO A 33 -12.59 16.04 -4.65
N GLU A 34 -12.79 17.32 -4.94
CA GLU A 34 -12.79 18.39 -3.93
C GLU A 34 -13.95 18.21 -2.94
N ASN A 35 -13.69 18.45 -1.66
CA ASN A 35 -14.70 18.56 -0.61
C ASN A 35 -14.16 19.35 0.60
N ASP A 36 -14.99 19.52 1.63
CA ASP A 36 -14.64 20.30 2.84
C ASP A 36 -13.75 19.53 3.85
N GLN A 37 -13.27 18.33 3.52
CA GLN A 37 -12.38 17.57 4.42
C GLN A 37 -10.98 18.19 4.38
N PRO A 38 -10.33 18.43 5.54
CA PRO A 38 -8.98 18.98 5.56
C PRO A 38 -7.99 18.02 4.91
N LEU A 39 -7.20 18.53 3.96
CA LEU A 39 -6.03 17.86 3.39
C LEU A 39 -4.78 18.27 4.18
N ILE A 40 -4.17 17.32 4.88
CA ILE A 40 -3.00 17.54 5.72
C ILE A 40 -1.80 16.85 5.07
N HIS A 41 -0.69 17.57 4.98
CA HIS A 41 0.54 17.07 4.38
C HIS A 41 1.41 16.45 5.47
N VAL A 42 1.79 15.19 5.31
CA VAL A 42 2.81 14.55 6.13
C VAL A 42 4.17 14.95 5.57
N PRO A 43 5.10 15.48 6.39
CA PRO A 43 6.40 15.88 5.90
C PRO A 43 7.20 14.66 5.45
N VAL A 44 7.68 14.70 4.21
CA VAL A 44 8.57 13.70 3.62
C VAL A 44 9.77 14.44 3.05
N GLN A 45 10.98 13.91 3.27
CA GLN A 45 12.17 14.52 2.67
C GLN A 45 12.14 14.31 1.14
N PRO A 46 12.24 15.39 0.34
CA PRO A 46 12.29 15.26 -1.11
C PRO A 46 13.60 14.56 -1.52
N TYR A 47 13.57 13.84 -2.63
CA TYR A 47 14.78 13.26 -3.20
C TYR A 47 15.74 14.37 -3.68
N ASP A 48 16.97 14.34 -3.20
CA ASP A 48 18.01 15.33 -3.50
C ASP A 48 19.10 14.82 -4.46
N GLY A 49 18.92 13.60 -4.99
CA GLY A 49 19.91 12.93 -5.82
C GLY A 49 20.80 11.94 -5.06
N THR A 50 20.68 11.86 -3.74
CA THR A 50 21.47 10.95 -2.90
C THR A 50 20.75 9.60 -2.73
N PRO A 51 21.38 8.46 -3.08
CA PRO A 51 20.82 7.14 -2.83
C PRO A 51 20.57 6.90 -1.33
N LEU A 52 19.52 6.15 -1.01
CA LEU A 52 19.25 5.73 0.37
C LEU A 52 20.35 4.80 0.88
N GLU A 53 20.71 4.97 2.15
CA GLU A 53 21.58 4.01 2.85
C GLU A 53 20.74 2.81 3.32
N ASN A 54 21.32 1.62 3.23
CA ASN A 54 20.72 0.43 3.83
C ASN A 54 21.07 0.40 5.33
N GLU A 55 20.06 0.57 6.16
CA GLU A 55 20.18 0.72 7.60
C GLU A 55 19.53 -0.49 8.28
N ASN A 56 20.35 -1.44 8.75
CA ASN A 56 19.87 -2.71 9.32
C ASN A 56 18.90 -3.45 8.39
N GLY A 57 19.21 -3.47 7.09
CA GLY A 57 18.43 -4.24 6.14
C GLY A 57 17.13 -3.60 5.68
N ILE A 58 17.01 -2.28 5.82
CA ILE A 58 15.95 -1.48 5.20
C ILE A 58 16.58 -0.21 4.63
N ASN A 59 16.32 0.08 3.36
CA ASN A 59 16.76 1.30 2.70
C ASN A 59 16.05 2.52 3.31
N GLY A 60 16.82 3.48 3.81
CA GLY A 60 16.29 4.71 4.40
C GLY A 60 15.51 4.52 5.70
N ARG A 61 15.81 3.46 6.47
CA ARG A 61 15.10 3.10 7.72
C ARG A 61 14.83 4.29 8.62
N LYS A 62 15.84 5.11 8.92
CA LYS A 62 15.68 6.28 9.78
C LYS A 62 14.65 7.26 9.22
N GLN A 63 14.70 7.56 7.93
CA GLN A 63 13.73 8.47 7.29
C GLN A 63 12.31 7.89 7.35
N LEU A 64 12.16 6.58 7.15
CA LEU A 64 10.87 5.91 7.23
C LEU A 64 10.26 5.95 8.63
N LEU A 65 11.07 5.72 9.68
CA LEU A 65 10.62 5.82 11.06
C LEU A 65 10.24 7.26 11.45
N GLU A 66 11.04 8.26 11.04
CA GLU A 66 10.72 9.68 11.26
C GLU A 66 9.39 10.07 10.59
N GLN A 67 9.12 9.57 9.38
CA GLN A 67 7.87 9.83 8.66
C GLN A 67 6.68 9.11 9.28
N LEU A 68 6.86 7.87 9.73
CA LEU A 68 5.86 7.11 10.49
C LEU A 68 5.46 7.85 11.77
N GLU A 69 6.44 8.32 12.54
CA GLU A 69 6.22 9.12 13.75
C GLU A 69 5.52 10.44 13.46
N ALA A 70 5.89 11.13 12.39
CA ALA A 70 5.24 12.38 11.98
C ALA A 70 3.76 12.15 11.61
N ALA A 71 3.47 11.10 10.84
CA ALA A 71 2.11 10.71 10.50
C ALA A 71 1.29 10.39 11.76
N GLN A 72 1.86 9.62 12.70
CA GLN A 72 1.22 9.32 13.99
C GLN A 72 0.90 10.60 14.78
N HIS A 73 1.85 11.52 14.93
CA HIS A 73 1.64 12.78 15.63
C HIS A 73 0.51 13.61 14.99
N ILE A 74 0.51 13.73 13.67
CA ILE A 74 -0.51 14.46 12.91
C ILE A 74 -1.90 13.84 13.14
N ILE A 75 -2.01 12.52 13.03
CA ILE A 75 -3.29 11.80 13.21
C ILE A 75 -3.81 11.98 14.64
N HIS A 76 -2.95 11.80 15.65
CA HIS A 76 -3.33 11.95 17.06
C HIS A 76 -3.74 13.39 17.43
N ALA A 77 -3.14 14.40 16.79
CA ALA A 77 -3.55 15.79 16.96
C ALA A 77 -4.97 16.04 16.41
N HIS A 78 -5.30 15.40 15.28
CA HIS A 78 -6.62 15.58 14.64
C HIS A 78 -7.71 14.69 15.24
N LYS A 79 -7.38 13.53 15.82
CA LYS A 79 -8.33 12.55 16.37
C LYS A 79 -9.48 12.22 15.40
N PRO A 80 -9.20 11.89 14.11
CA PRO A 80 -10.25 11.63 13.13
C PRO A 80 -11.07 10.39 13.48
N ASP A 81 -12.31 10.37 12.99
CA ASP A 81 -13.11 9.15 12.85
C ASP A 81 -12.73 8.37 11.60
N ARG A 82 -12.36 9.07 10.52
CA ARG A 82 -12.03 8.45 9.23
C ARG A 82 -10.79 9.07 8.61
N ILE A 83 -10.02 8.25 7.90
CA ILE A 83 -8.81 8.69 7.21
C ILE A 83 -8.87 8.27 5.75
N VAL A 84 -8.63 9.22 4.86
CA VAL A 84 -8.30 8.96 3.45
C VAL A 84 -6.82 9.27 3.26
N MET A 85 -6.03 8.34 2.73
CA MET A 85 -4.60 8.48 2.49
C MET A 85 -4.32 8.52 0.98
N PHE A 86 -3.67 9.59 0.52
CA PHE A 86 -3.03 9.66 -0.78
C PHE A 86 -1.55 9.38 -0.56
N GLY A 87 -1.18 8.12 -0.80
CA GLY A 87 0.13 7.58 -0.50
C GLY A 87 1.10 7.68 -1.66
N GLY A 88 2.37 7.60 -1.33
CA GLY A 88 3.39 7.08 -2.23
C GLY A 88 3.41 5.55 -2.11
N ASP A 89 4.45 4.96 -1.53
CA ASP A 89 4.54 3.50 -1.32
C ASP A 89 3.61 2.94 -0.22
N CYS A 90 3.43 1.62 -0.15
CA CYS A 90 2.48 0.94 0.75
C CYS A 90 2.72 1.19 2.26
N LEU A 91 3.93 1.53 2.69
CA LEU A 91 4.25 1.67 4.11
C LEU A 91 3.57 2.90 4.76
N VAL A 92 3.13 3.88 3.98
CA VAL A 92 2.42 5.08 4.45
C VAL A 92 1.16 4.78 5.26
N GLU A 93 0.58 3.60 5.07
CA GLU A 93 -0.69 3.23 5.69
C GLU A 93 -0.56 2.58 7.07
N GLN A 94 0.66 2.27 7.50
CA GLN A 94 0.88 1.68 8.82
C GLN A 94 0.37 2.61 9.95
N ALA A 95 0.73 3.90 9.93
CA ALA A 95 0.25 4.86 10.93
C ALA A 95 -1.28 5.02 10.95
N PRO A 96 -1.97 5.30 9.82
CA PRO A 96 -3.42 5.48 9.84
C PRO A 96 -4.18 4.21 10.22
N PHE A 97 -3.76 3.02 9.79
CA PHE A 97 -4.45 1.78 10.14
C PHE A 97 -4.19 1.34 11.58
N ALA A 98 -2.98 1.53 12.10
CA ALA A 98 -2.70 1.31 13.53
C ALA A 98 -3.58 2.22 14.41
N TYR A 99 -3.71 3.51 14.04
CA TYR A 99 -4.58 4.45 14.75
C TYR A 99 -6.06 4.05 14.65
N LEU A 100 -6.56 3.68 13.46
CA LEU A 100 -7.96 3.28 13.30
C LEU A 100 -8.24 1.98 14.05
N ASN A 101 -7.32 1.02 14.07
CA ASN A 101 -7.49 -0.20 14.85
C ASN A 101 -7.58 0.10 16.35
N GLU A 102 -6.71 0.96 16.89
CA GLU A 102 -6.81 1.42 18.27
C GLU A 102 -8.14 2.14 18.55
N ARG A 103 -8.54 3.06 17.67
CA ARG A 103 -9.79 3.81 17.79
C ARG A 103 -11.01 2.90 17.87
N TYR A 104 -11.01 1.82 17.09
CA TYR A 104 -12.10 0.87 17.01
C TYR A 104 -11.87 -0.36 17.88
N GLY A 105 -11.04 -0.25 18.93
CA GLY A 105 -10.94 -1.23 20.00
C GLY A 105 -10.27 -2.55 19.61
N GLY A 106 -9.47 -2.57 18.54
CA GLY A 106 -8.87 -3.79 18.00
C GLY A 106 -9.81 -4.63 17.14
N ASP A 107 -10.97 -4.10 16.75
CA ASP A 107 -11.99 -4.78 15.94
C ASP A 107 -12.10 -4.21 14.51
N LEU A 108 -11.07 -3.47 14.05
CA LEU A 108 -11.01 -3.00 12.67
C LEU A 108 -10.84 -4.19 11.73
N GLY A 109 -11.70 -4.28 10.71
CA GLY A 109 -11.43 -5.11 9.55
C GLY A 109 -10.47 -4.40 8.60
N LEU A 110 -9.50 -5.11 8.05
CA LEU A 110 -8.62 -4.62 6.99
C LEU A 110 -8.75 -5.54 5.77
N ILE A 111 -9.13 -4.95 4.64
CA ILE A 111 -8.98 -5.61 3.34
C ILE A 111 -7.78 -5.02 2.61
N TRP A 112 -6.81 -5.89 2.31
CA TRP A 112 -5.57 -5.58 1.61
C TRP A 112 -5.76 -5.87 0.13
N ILE A 113 -6.10 -4.86 -0.67
CA ILE A 113 -6.33 -5.02 -2.11
C ILE A 113 -5.02 -4.75 -2.85
N ASP A 114 -4.34 -5.82 -3.25
CA ASP A 114 -2.93 -5.80 -3.67
C ASP A 114 -2.58 -7.04 -4.50
N ALA A 115 -1.62 -6.94 -5.42
CA ALA A 115 -1.01 -8.09 -6.09
C ALA A 115 -0.03 -8.86 -5.18
N HIS A 116 0.49 -8.22 -4.14
CA HIS A 116 1.46 -8.71 -3.16
C HIS A 116 0.84 -8.81 -1.76
N SER A 117 1.59 -9.36 -0.80
CA SER A 117 1.08 -9.58 0.56
C SER A 117 1.52 -8.51 1.56
N ASP A 118 2.67 -7.88 1.33
CA ASP A 118 3.32 -6.94 2.25
C ASP A 118 3.47 -7.47 3.69
N LEU A 119 3.61 -8.79 3.83
CA LEU A 119 3.68 -9.49 5.11
C LEU A 119 5.10 -9.70 5.61
N VAL A 120 6.06 -9.91 4.71
CA VAL A 120 7.39 -10.42 5.07
C VAL A 120 8.50 -9.57 4.48
N ARG A 121 9.66 -9.67 5.13
CA ARG A 121 10.89 -9.07 4.62
C ARG A 121 11.54 -9.99 3.58
N TYR A 122 12.07 -9.37 2.54
CA TYR A 122 12.95 -10.03 1.56
C TYR A 122 14.39 -9.57 1.78
N ALA A 123 15.23 -10.42 2.34
CA ALA A 123 16.66 -10.12 2.48
C ALA A 123 17.25 -9.89 1.08
N GLY A 124 17.95 -8.77 0.88
CA GLY A 124 18.48 -8.36 -0.43
C GLY A 124 17.50 -7.54 -1.29
N TYR A 125 16.21 -7.55 -0.95
CA TYR A 125 15.20 -6.61 -1.45
C TYR A 125 14.67 -5.81 -0.26
N ASP A 126 15.60 -5.06 0.35
CA ASP A 126 15.46 -4.36 1.62
C ASP A 126 14.62 -3.07 1.50
N ASN A 127 13.51 -3.13 0.76
CA ASN A 127 12.55 -2.04 0.58
C ASN A 127 11.46 -2.13 1.65
N GLY A 128 11.20 -1.03 2.37
CA GLY A 128 10.25 -1.00 3.48
C GLY A 128 8.79 -1.21 3.10
N HIS A 129 8.43 -1.06 1.81
CA HIS A 129 7.05 -1.20 1.36
C HIS A 129 6.50 -2.63 1.44
N THR A 130 7.34 -3.66 1.59
CA THR A 130 6.88 -5.07 1.74
C THR A 130 6.51 -5.45 3.17
N LEU A 131 6.55 -4.51 4.12
CA LEU A 131 6.41 -4.77 5.55
C LEU A 131 5.09 -4.31 6.23
N PRO A 132 4.29 -3.37 5.70
CA PRO A 132 3.24 -2.73 6.49
C PRO A 132 2.19 -3.70 7.03
N LEU A 133 1.75 -4.71 6.26
CA LEU A 133 0.76 -5.68 6.75
C LEU A 133 1.35 -6.55 7.86
N GLY A 134 2.59 -7.02 7.69
CA GLY A 134 3.32 -7.75 8.73
C GLY A 134 3.49 -6.93 10.01
N ASN A 135 3.87 -5.66 9.89
CA ASN A 135 4.00 -4.74 11.02
C ASN A 135 2.66 -4.55 11.76
N LEU A 136 1.56 -4.38 11.01
CA LEU A 136 0.21 -4.22 11.57
C LEU A 136 -0.28 -5.48 12.30
N LEU A 137 0.17 -6.66 11.91
CA LEU A 137 -0.12 -7.94 12.56
C LEU A 137 0.82 -8.25 13.73
N GLY A 138 1.90 -7.48 13.91
CA GLY A 138 2.94 -7.74 14.91
C GLY A 138 3.96 -8.82 14.51
N GLU A 139 4.03 -9.15 13.22
CA GLU A 139 4.90 -10.20 12.64
C GLU A 139 6.07 -9.61 11.84
N GLY A 140 6.05 -8.29 11.60
CA GLY A 140 7.04 -7.58 10.79
C GLY A 140 8.30 -7.13 11.54
N ASP A 141 8.93 -6.08 11.04
CA ASP A 141 10.17 -5.55 11.62
C ASP A 141 9.92 -4.97 13.03
N GLU A 142 10.75 -5.36 14.00
CA GLU A 142 10.54 -5.00 15.41
C GLU A 142 10.52 -3.48 15.67
N GLU A 143 11.26 -2.67 14.91
CA GLU A 143 11.26 -1.22 15.13
C GLU A 143 9.98 -0.59 14.60
N PHE A 144 9.52 -1.01 13.42
CA PHE A 144 8.25 -0.54 12.86
C PHE A 144 7.06 -1.06 13.68
N ALA A 145 7.05 -2.34 14.08
CA ALA A 145 5.95 -2.95 14.81
C ALA A 145 5.72 -2.31 16.20
N LYS A 146 6.75 -1.71 16.83
CA LYS A 146 6.59 -0.93 18.08
C LYS A 146 5.62 0.25 17.94
N HIS A 147 5.40 0.74 16.73
CA HIS A 147 4.44 1.81 16.44
C HIS A 147 3.00 1.29 16.31
N VAL A 148 2.77 -0.02 16.43
CA VAL A 148 1.45 -0.65 16.39
C VAL A 148 1.07 -1.09 17.80
N LYS A 149 0.34 -0.22 18.52
CA LYS A 149 -0.02 -0.46 19.93
C LYS A 149 -0.97 -1.65 20.13
N ILE A 150 -1.92 -1.80 19.21
CA ILE A 150 -2.86 -2.93 19.17
C ILE A 150 -2.70 -3.58 17.79
N PRO A 151 -2.03 -4.74 17.69
CA PRO A 151 -1.94 -5.48 16.45
C PRO A 151 -3.33 -5.85 15.91
N LEU A 152 -3.43 -5.97 14.59
CA LEU A 152 -4.61 -6.52 13.93
C LEU A 152 -4.78 -7.99 14.35
N LYS A 153 -6.05 -8.39 14.47
CA LYS A 153 -6.39 -9.80 14.59
C LYS A 153 -6.29 -10.44 13.20
N PRO A 154 -5.58 -11.55 13.00
CA PRO A 154 -5.48 -12.20 11.69
C PRO A 154 -6.84 -12.51 11.04
N GLU A 155 -7.84 -12.90 11.84
CA GLU A 155 -9.21 -13.16 11.36
C GLU A 155 -9.93 -11.91 10.83
N ASN A 156 -9.45 -10.72 11.18
CA ASN A 156 -9.95 -9.43 10.69
C ASN A 156 -9.15 -8.92 9.48
N VAL A 157 -8.30 -9.74 8.86
CA VAL A 157 -7.56 -9.40 7.64
C VAL A 157 -8.02 -10.26 6.47
N PHE A 158 -8.21 -9.63 5.32
CA PHE A 158 -8.46 -10.30 4.05
C PHE A 158 -7.51 -9.76 2.97
N ILE A 159 -6.77 -10.62 2.28
CA ILE A 159 -5.91 -10.23 1.14
C ILE A 159 -6.66 -10.52 -0.16
N ALA A 160 -6.93 -9.48 -0.93
CA ALA A 160 -7.71 -9.52 -2.16
C ALA A 160 -6.85 -9.10 -3.35
N GLY A 161 -6.82 -9.91 -4.41
CA GLY A 161 -6.10 -9.56 -5.64
C GLY A 161 -4.75 -10.25 -5.81
N LEU A 162 -4.24 -10.92 -4.75
CA LEU A 162 -2.94 -11.60 -4.72
C LEU A 162 -2.66 -12.32 -6.04
N ALA A 163 -1.55 -11.93 -6.67
CA ALA A 163 -1.16 -12.43 -7.96
C ALA A 163 -0.75 -13.90 -7.88
N ALA A 164 -1.17 -14.66 -8.88
CA ALA A 164 -0.86 -16.08 -9.01
C ALA A 164 -0.09 -16.28 -10.33
N PRO A 165 1.25 -16.19 -10.31
CA PRO A 165 2.04 -16.37 -11.51
C PRO A 165 1.87 -17.79 -12.07
N THR A 166 2.02 -17.94 -13.38
CA THR A 166 2.11 -19.24 -14.04
C THR A 166 3.37 -19.99 -13.60
N GLU A 167 3.44 -21.29 -13.87
CA GLU A 167 4.65 -22.09 -13.57
C GLU A 167 5.90 -21.55 -14.28
N GLU A 168 5.73 -20.97 -15.47
CA GLU A 168 6.84 -20.38 -16.24
C GLU A 168 7.30 -19.07 -15.62
N GLU A 169 6.37 -18.16 -15.31
CA GLU A 169 6.67 -16.90 -14.61
C GLU A 169 7.31 -17.17 -13.25
N THR A 170 6.78 -18.14 -12.49
CA THR A 170 7.34 -18.56 -11.19
C THR A 170 8.81 -18.96 -11.32
N LYS A 171 9.17 -19.73 -12.36
CA LYS A 171 10.57 -20.13 -12.60
C LYS A 171 11.46 -18.95 -12.95
N VAL A 172 10.98 -18.02 -13.77
CA VAL A 172 11.73 -16.82 -14.14
C VAL A 172 11.98 -15.94 -12.92
N ILE A 173 10.93 -15.66 -12.15
CA ILE A 173 11.00 -14.88 -10.90
C ILE A 173 11.95 -15.55 -9.90
N SER A 174 11.79 -16.86 -9.64
CA SER A 174 12.63 -17.58 -8.68
C SER A 174 14.10 -17.59 -9.07
N ASN A 175 14.40 -17.77 -10.37
CA ASN A 175 15.78 -17.76 -10.86
C ASN A 175 16.41 -16.38 -10.72
N GLU A 176 15.65 -15.32 -10.96
CA GLU A 176 16.17 -13.96 -10.80
C GLU A 176 16.39 -13.60 -9.34
N LEU A 177 15.43 -13.89 -8.46
CA LEU A 177 15.58 -13.68 -7.02
C LEU A 177 16.84 -14.39 -6.52
N GLN A 178 17.06 -15.64 -6.93
CA GLN A 178 18.29 -16.38 -6.62
C GLN A 178 19.55 -15.70 -7.17
N ARG A 179 19.50 -15.19 -8.42
CA ARG A 179 20.63 -14.49 -9.06
C ARG A 179 21.00 -13.20 -8.33
N GLN A 180 20.01 -12.49 -7.81
CA GLN A 180 20.19 -11.25 -7.05
C GLN A 180 20.48 -11.50 -5.56
N GLY A 181 20.44 -12.75 -5.11
CA GLY A 181 20.60 -13.09 -3.69
C GLY A 181 19.41 -12.63 -2.83
N ILE A 182 18.25 -12.44 -3.45
CA ILE A 182 17.01 -12.05 -2.78
C ILE A 182 16.31 -13.32 -2.27
N ALA A 183 15.96 -13.33 -0.99
CA ALA A 183 15.18 -14.41 -0.41
C ALA A 183 14.22 -13.87 0.66
N PRO A 184 12.97 -14.37 0.72
CA PRO A 184 12.09 -14.06 1.85
C PRO A 184 12.67 -14.63 3.14
N THR A 185 12.48 -13.94 4.25
CA THR A 185 12.86 -14.46 5.58
C THR A 185 11.99 -15.65 5.99
N GLU A 186 10.72 -15.63 5.59
CA GLU A 186 9.72 -16.71 5.71
C GLU A 186 8.81 -16.60 4.47
N PRO A 187 8.41 -17.70 3.81
CA PRO A 187 7.50 -17.61 2.67
C PRO A 187 6.13 -17.03 3.07
N ASP A 188 5.61 -16.07 2.30
CA ASP A 188 4.29 -15.45 2.53
C ASP A 188 3.18 -16.48 2.75
N THR A 189 3.19 -17.57 1.98
CA THR A 189 2.20 -18.64 2.06
C THR A 189 2.21 -19.34 3.42
N GLU A 190 3.39 -19.49 4.04
CA GLU A 190 3.51 -20.09 5.37
C GLU A 190 2.95 -19.16 6.44
N VAL A 191 3.26 -17.86 6.36
CA VAL A 191 2.71 -16.83 7.27
C VAL A 191 1.19 -16.74 7.15
N ILE A 192 0.67 -16.65 5.92
CA ILE A 192 -0.77 -16.63 5.63
C ILE A 192 -1.47 -17.86 6.21
N GLN A 193 -0.91 -19.05 6.01
CA GLN A 193 -1.48 -20.29 6.52
C GLN A 193 -1.41 -20.37 8.06
N ARG A 194 -0.27 -19.98 8.66
CA ARG A 194 -0.04 -19.98 10.11
C ARG A 194 -1.01 -19.06 10.83
N LEU A 195 -1.24 -17.87 10.27
CA LEU A 195 -2.13 -16.86 10.83
C LEU A 195 -3.60 -17.08 10.45
N GLY A 196 -3.89 -17.93 9.46
CA GLY A 196 -5.25 -18.19 8.99
C GLY A 196 -5.86 -17.00 8.23
N ILE A 197 -5.03 -16.17 7.59
CA ILE A 197 -5.48 -15.01 6.83
C ILE A 197 -6.24 -15.48 5.59
N ARG A 198 -7.43 -14.93 5.37
CA ARG A 198 -8.24 -15.26 4.20
C ARG A 198 -7.70 -14.55 2.97
N THR A 199 -7.61 -15.27 1.86
CA THR A 199 -7.14 -14.70 0.60
C THR A 199 -8.04 -15.05 -0.58
N ALA A 200 -8.07 -14.17 -1.59
CA ALA A 200 -8.66 -14.47 -2.88
C ALA A 200 -7.94 -13.69 -3.98
N GLY A 201 -7.36 -14.40 -4.94
CA GLY A 201 -6.79 -13.78 -6.15
C GLY A 201 -7.88 -13.21 -7.07
N THR A 202 -7.48 -12.29 -7.95
CA THR A 202 -8.37 -11.56 -8.86
C THR A 202 -9.34 -12.45 -9.63
N LYS A 203 -8.87 -13.58 -10.19
CA LYS A 203 -9.72 -14.50 -10.96
C LYS A 203 -10.90 -15.05 -10.15
N LYS A 204 -10.70 -15.35 -8.87
CA LYS A 204 -11.76 -15.84 -7.97
C LYS A 204 -12.74 -14.71 -7.67
N LEU A 205 -12.21 -13.54 -7.32
CA LEU A 205 -13.01 -12.36 -6.99
C LEU A 205 -13.91 -11.91 -8.17
N MET A 206 -13.41 -11.95 -9.41
CA MET A 206 -14.20 -11.66 -10.60
C MET A 206 -15.40 -12.60 -10.79
N THR A 207 -15.38 -13.81 -10.22
CA THR A 207 -16.51 -14.73 -10.27
C THR A 207 -17.49 -14.55 -9.12
N SER A 208 -17.01 -14.16 -7.95
CA SER A 208 -17.83 -13.93 -6.76
C SER A 208 -17.06 -13.18 -5.68
N THR A 209 -17.72 -12.17 -5.10
CA THR A 209 -17.28 -11.45 -3.90
C THR A 209 -17.83 -12.06 -2.61
N GLU A 210 -18.61 -13.14 -2.68
CA GLU A 210 -19.20 -13.81 -1.50
C GLU A 210 -18.17 -14.15 -0.42
N PRO A 211 -16.94 -14.62 -0.73
CA PRO A 211 -15.94 -14.89 0.31
C PRO A 211 -15.58 -13.67 1.17
N ILE A 212 -15.65 -12.46 0.59
CA ILE A 212 -15.42 -11.20 1.32
C ILE A 212 -16.63 -10.89 2.21
N LYS A 213 -17.85 -11.08 1.71
CA LYS A 213 -19.09 -10.86 2.49
C LYS A 213 -19.19 -11.82 3.68
N GLU A 214 -18.89 -13.09 3.43
CA GLU A 214 -18.80 -14.12 4.47
C GLU A 214 -17.76 -13.74 5.52
N TRP A 215 -16.58 -13.29 5.11
CA TRP A 215 -15.55 -12.79 6.03
C TRP A 215 -16.03 -11.60 6.87
N ILE A 216 -16.61 -10.56 6.25
CA ILE A 216 -17.16 -9.39 6.97
C ILE A 216 -18.18 -9.84 8.02
N LYS A 217 -19.07 -10.77 7.66
CA LYS A 217 -20.12 -11.27 8.53
C LYS A 217 -19.59 -12.15 9.66
N GLU A 218 -18.74 -13.12 9.36
CA GLU A 218 -18.20 -14.09 10.32
C GLU A 218 -17.26 -13.44 11.32
N SER A 219 -16.44 -12.49 10.88
CA SER A 219 -15.55 -11.69 11.74
C SER A 219 -16.28 -10.50 12.39
N ASN A 220 -17.59 -10.32 12.14
CA ASN A 220 -18.43 -9.26 12.71
C ASN A 220 -17.83 -7.85 12.51
N ILE A 221 -17.32 -7.60 11.30
CA ILE A 221 -16.59 -6.37 10.95
C ILE A 221 -17.59 -5.21 10.81
N LYS A 222 -17.52 -4.27 11.75
CA LYS A 222 -18.37 -3.05 11.77
C LYS A 222 -17.70 -1.83 11.16
N TYR A 223 -16.37 -1.83 11.15
CA TYR A 223 -15.53 -0.76 10.64
C TYR A 223 -14.46 -1.38 9.76
N LEU A 224 -14.34 -0.89 8.54
CA LEU A 224 -13.42 -1.42 7.54
C LEU A 224 -12.40 -0.36 7.11
N ALA A 225 -11.13 -0.74 7.11
CA ALA A 225 -10.08 -0.06 6.37
C ALA A 225 -9.80 -0.82 5.06
N ILE A 226 -9.55 -0.06 4.00
CA ILE A 226 -9.21 -0.55 2.68
C ILE A 226 -7.81 -0.03 2.36
N HIS A 227 -6.86 -0.94 2.23
CA HIS A 227 -5.61 -0.70 1.51
C HIS A 227 -5.85 -0.93 0.02
N LEU A 228 -5.38 -0.02 -0.82
CA LEU A 228 -5.40 -0.18 -2.26
C LEU A 228 -4.00 0.11 -2.82
N ASP A 229 -3.22 -0.95 -3.00
CA ASP A 229 -2.09 -0.94 -3.92
C ASP A 229 -2.64 -0.91 -5.34
N LEU A 230 -2.28 0.13 -6.10
CA LEU A 230 -2.73 0.24 -7.49
C LEU A 230 -2.13 -0.85 -8.38
N ASP A 231 -1.03 -1.48 -7.98
CA ASP A 231 -0.36 -2.54 -8.71
C ASP A 231 -1.19 -3.83 -8.83
N VAL A 232 -2.27 -3.96 -8.06
CA VAL A 232 -3.31 -4.98 -8.23
C VAL A 232 -3.97 -4.90 -9.61
N LEU A 233 -3.92 -3.73 -10.24
CA LEU A 233 -4.46 -3.48 -11.57
C LEU A 233 -3.57 -4.06 -12.66
N ASP A 234 -4.20 -4.53 -13.74
CA ASP A 234 -3.49 -4.98 -14.93
C ASP A 234 -2.70 -3.82 -15.57
N PRO A 235 -1.36 -3.92 -15.70
CA PRO A 235 -0.53 -2.87 -16.30
C PRO A 235 -0.82 -2.64 -17.79
N LYS A 236 -1.48 -3.59 -18.46
CA LYS A 236 -2.00 -3.41 -19.84
C LYS A 236 -3.29 -2.61 -19.86
N ALA A 237 -3.96 -2.37 -18.74
CA ALA A 237 -5.14 -1.53 -18.65
C ALA A 237 -4.80 -0.17 -18.00
N PHE A 238 -4.01 -0.17 -16.93
CA PHE A 238 -3.60 1.02 -16.20
C PHE A 238 -2.08 1.17 -16.16
N ARG A 239 -1.55 2.24 -16.77
CA ARG A 239 -0.12 2.35 -17.09
C ARG A 239 0.67 3.20 -16.10
N SER A 240 0.04 3.60 -15.00
CA SER A 240 0.68 4.39 -13.95
C SER A 240 1.13 3.51 -12.79
N LEU A 241 1.85 2.43 -13.12
CA LEU A 241 2.29 1.35 -12.23
C LEU A 241 3.76 1.03 -12.46
N LEU A 242 4.44 0.45 -11.47
CA LEU A 242 5.83 -0.01 -11.62
C LEU A 242 6.00 -0.91 -12.85
N PHE A 243 5.08 -1.87 -13.02
CA PHE A 243 5.06 -2.84 -14.12
C PHE A 243 4.77 -2.26 -15.51
N ALA A 244 4.36 -0.99 -15.57
CA ALA A 244 4.11 -0.27 -16.81
C ALA A 244 5.24 0.72 -17.18
N ASN A 245 6.38 0.65 -16.49
CA ASN A 245 7.54 1.48 -16.80
C ASN A 245 8.06 1.17 -18.22
N PRO A 246 8.03 2.14 -19.16
CA PRO A 246 8.47 1.90 -20.54
C PRO A 246 9.98 1.66 -20.68
N GLU A 247 10.77 2.02 -19.67
CA GLU A 247 12.23 1.88 -19.65
C GLU A 247 12.70 0.64 -18.88
N ALA A 248 11.78 -0.09 -18.23
CA ALA A 248 12.14 -1.26 -17.43
C ALA A 248 12.60 -2.42 -18.35
N PRO A 249 13.79 -3.00 -18.10
CA PRO A 249 14.33 -4.03 -18.98
C PRO A 249 13.58 -5.36 -18.86
N VAL A 250 13.13 -5.74 -17.65
CA VAL A 250 12.40 -6.98 -17.36
C VAL A 250 11.62 -6.79 -16.05
N ASN A 251 10.44 -7.41 -15.94
CA ASN A 251 9.68 -7.52 -14.69
C ASN A 251 10.04 -8.82 -13.94
N PHE A 252 10.27 -8.70 -12.64
CA PHE A 252 10.68 -9.81 -11.76
C PHE A 252 9.75 -10.02 -10.57
N SER A 253 8.57 -9.40 -10.58
CA SER A 253 7.49 -9.63 -9.60
C SER A 253 6.19 -10.01 -10.31
N PRO A 254 5.31 -10.79 -9.68
CA PRO A 254 3.98 -11.04 -10.22
C PRO A 254 3.19 -9.74 -10.45
N GLU A 255 2.53 -9.61 -11.59
CA GLU A 255 1.72 -8.43 -11.93
C GLU A 255 0.28 -8.59 -11.46
N GLY A 256 -0.35 -7.47 -11.11
CA GLY A 256 -1.79 -7.39 -10.98
C GLY A 256 -2.53 -7.75 -12.27
N THR A 257 -3.77 -8.19 -12.09
CA THR A 257 -4.65 -8.58 -13.22
C THR A 257 -6.04 -7.96 -13.11
N MET A 258 -6.29 -7.17 -12.06
CA MET A 258 -7.59 -6.56 -11.79
C MET A 258 -7.89 -5.44 -12.79
N GLN A 259 -9.14 -5.33 -13.20
CA GLN A 259 -9.58 -4.26 -14.11
C GLN A 259 -10.27 -3.15 -13.30
N MET A 260 -10.04 -1.88 -13.67
CA MET A 260 -10.62 -0.73 -12.96
C MET A 260 -12.15 -0.80 -12.77
N PRO A 261 -12.98 -1.21 -13.76
CA PRO A 261 -14.43 -1.28 -13.55
C PRO A 261 -14.80 -2.28 -12.45
N TYR A 262 -14.05 -3.38 -12.35
CA TYR A 262 -14.25 -4.37 -11.30
C TYR A 262 -13.79 -3.83 -9.94
N LEU A 263 -12.62 -3.18 -9.86
CA LEU A 263 -12.16 -2.52 -8.64
C LEU A 263 -13.20 -1.52 -8.11
N LEU A 264 -13.75 -0.66 -8.98
CA LEU A 264 -14.79 0.28 -8.58
C LEU A 264 -16.05 -0.41 -8.06
N HIS A 265 -16.45 -1.52 -8.69
CA HIS A 265 -17.58 -2.32 -8.22
C HIS A 265 -17.32 -2.90 -6.83
N LEU A 266 -16.14 -3.49 -6.61
CA LEU A 266 -15.71 -4.04 -5.33
C LEU A 266 -15.72 -2.97 -4.22
N LEU A 267 -15.12 -1.80 -4.46
CA LEU A 267 -15.08 -0.70 -3.48
C LEU A 267 -16.49 -0.21 -3.09
N LYS A 268 -17.41 -0.12 -4.07
CA LYS A 268 -18.82 0.22 -3.81
C LYS A 268 -19.53 -0.85 -3.00
N GLU A 269 -19.26 -2.12 -3.28
CA GLU A 269 -19.85 -3.23 -2.55
C GLU A 269 -19.38 -3.26 -1.10
N LEU A 270 -18.06 -3.17 -0.85
CA LEU A 270 -17.49 -3.07 0.51
C LEU A 270 -18.14 -1.94 1.32
N SER A 271 -18.31 -0.77 0.68
CA SER A 271 -18.97 0.40 1.29
C SER A 271 -20.46 0.19 1.59
N SER A 272 -21.10 -0.80 0.96
CA SER A 272 -22.49 -1.16 1.21
C SER A 272 -22.65 -2.23 2.30
N GLU A 273 -21.64 -3.07 2.49
CA GLU A 273 -21.65 -4.16 3.48
C GLU A 273 -21.29 -3.66 4.90
N THR A 274 -20.38 -2.70 5.02
CA THR A 274 -19.93 -2.18 6.33
C THR A 274 -19.41 -0.74 6.25
N ASP A 275 -19.19 -0.09 7.39
CA ASP A 275 -18.75 1.30 7.45
C ASP A 275 -17.25 1.42 7.13
N VAL A 276 -16.93 1.93 5.94
CA VAL A 276 -15.55 2.23 5.56
C VAL A 276 -15.06 3.47 6.32
N VAL A 277 -14.02 3.28 7.12
CA VAL A 277 -13.41 4.29 7.99
C VAL A 277 -11.97 4.61 7.59
N GLY A 278 -11.32 3.71 6.86
CA GLY A 278 -9.99 3.91 6.28
C GLY A 278 -10.02 3.62 4.79
N LEU A 279 -9.42 4.49 3.99
CA LEU A 279 -9.06 4.20 2.61
C LEU A 279 -7.69 4.78 2.39
N GLY A 280 -6.75 3.99 1.90
CA GLY A 280 -5.57 4.56 1.29
C GLY A 280 -5.33 4.00 -0.11
N ILE A 281 -4.59 4.78 -0.89
CA ILE A 281 -4.31 4.54 -2.29
C ILE A 281 -2.82 4.77 -2.47
N THR A 282 -2.09 3.73 -2.87
CA THR A 282 -0.62 3.69 -2.89
C THR A 282 -0.09 3.29 -4.26
N GLU A 283 1.24 3.35 -4.41
CA GLU A 283 2.01 2.78 -5.52
C GLU A 283 1.69 3.38 -6.91
N HIS A 284 1.18 4.63 -6.92
CA HIS A 284 0.95 5.37 -8.15
C HIS A 284 2.26 5.83 -8.80
N LEU A 285 2.53 5.36 -10.02
CA LEU A 285 3.73 5.71 -10.80
C LEU A 285 3.36 6.22 -12.20
N PRO A 286 2.89 7.48 -12.32
CA PRO A 286 2.36 8.02 -13.58
C PRO A 286 3.47 8.42 -14.56
N TRP A 287 4.11 7.45 -15.21
CA TRP A 287 5.28 7.62 -16.07
C TRP A 287 5.13 8.72 -17.12
N ASP A 288 4.00 8.78 -17.81
CA ASP A 288 3.73 9.84 -18.80
C ASP A 288 3.76 11.24 -18.17
N SER A 289 3.17 11.38 -16.98
CA SER A 289 3.15 12.66 -16.27
C SER A 289 4.50 13.02 -15.68
N ILE A 290 5.28 12.02 -15.23
CA ILE A 290 6.67 12.20 -14.76
C ILE A 290 7.55 12.71 -15.90
N HIS A 291 7.50 12.05 -17.06
CA HIS A 291 8.25 12.45 -18.25
C HIS A 291 7.81 13.82 -18.77
N LEU A 292 6.50 14.11 -18.74
CA LEU A 292 5.98 15.42 -19.11
C LEU A 292 6.46 16.52 -18.14
N LYS A 293 6.41 16.28 -16.83
CA LYS A 293 6.93 17.23 -15.81
C LYS A 293 8.39 17.55 -16.06
N LYS A 294 9.21 16.54 -16.36
CA LYS A 294 10.63 16.70 -16.72
C LYS A 294 10.81 17.47 -18.03
N LEU A 295 10.05 17.16 -19.08
CA LEU A 295 10.10 17.90 -20.33
C LEU A 295 9.79 19.39 -20.09
N LEU A 296 8.72 19.69 -19.35
CA LEU A 296 8.29 21.06 -19.09
C LEU A 296 9.32 21.86 -18.28
N SER A 297 10.04 21.24 -17.34
CA SER A 297 11.10 21.93 -16.57
C SER A 297 12.33 22.30 -17.42
N GLU A 298 12.51 21.70 -18.59
CA GLU A 298 13.61 22.01 -19.51
C GLU A 298 13.23 23.08 -20.56
N ILE A 299 11.96 23.51 -20.61
CA ILE A 299 11.49 24.50 -21.59
C ILE A 299 11.79 25.92 -21.08
N PRO A 300 12.66 26.71 -21.75
CA PRO A 300 13.15 27.98 -21.19
C PRO A 300 12.08 29.04 -20.92
N ILE A 301 10.97 29.08 -21.67
CA ILE A 301 9.90 30.07 -21.42
C ILE A 301 9.09 29.75 -20.16
N LEU A 302 9.16 28.51 -19.64
CA LEU A 302 8.44 28.07 -18.44
C LEU A 302 9.29 28.19 -17.16
N THR A 303 10.60 28.40 -17.29
CA THR A 303 11.57 28.37 -16.17
C THR A 303 12.40 29.64 -16.00
N GLN A 304 12.02 30.71 -16.70
CA GLN A 304 12.57 32.07 -16.53
C GLN A 304 12.03 32.79 -15.31
#